data_AF-A0A963C441-F1
#
_entry.id   AF-A0A963C441-F1
#
_cell.length_a   1.000
_cell.length_b   1.000
_cell.length_c   1.000
_cell.angle_alpha   90.00
_cell.angle_beta   90.00
_cell.angle_gamma   90.00
#
_symmetry.space_group_name_H-M   'P 1'
#
loop_
_entity.id
_entity.type
_entity.pdbx_description
1 polymer ?
#
loop_
_entity_poly.entity_id
_entity_poly.type
_entity_poly.pdbx_seq_one_letter_code
_entity_poly.pdbx_strand_id
1 'polypeptide(L)' 'GRKVTAEMVKGFIVEELAKVKATVSAAGEKTETYDQAAGIFEKMSLSPDYPEFLTLPLYEAME' A
#
# COMPACT_ATOMS: atom_id res chain seq x y z
N GLY A 1 3.90 -4.65 24.10
CA GLY A 1 3.76 -4.13 22.71
C GLY A 1 2.32 -4.29 22.27
N ARG A 2 1.83 -3.41 21.38
CA ARG A 2 0.48 -3.56 20.80
C ARG A 2 0.46 -4.76 19.84
N LYS A 3 -0.62 -5.54 19.83
CA LYS A 3 -0.82 -6.65 18.90
C LYS A 3 -1.08 -6.08 17.50
N VAL A 4 -0.30 -6.49 16.52
CA VAL A 4 -0.50 -6.11 15.12
C VAL A 4 -1.63 -6.96 14.55
N THR A 5 -2.70 -6.32 14.08
CA THR A 5 -3.86 -6.98 13.45
C THR A 5 -4.06 -6.44 12.03
N ALA A 6 -4.77 -7.19 11.19
CA ALA A 6 -5.10 -6.75 9.84
C ALA A 6 -5.83 -5.41 9.82
N GLU A 7 -6.76 -5.19 10.74
CA GLU A 7 -7.50 -3.92 10.89
C GLU A 7 -6.57 -2.75 11.24
N MET A 8 -5.55 -2.99 12.08
CA MET A 8 -4.55 -1.99 12.42
C MET A 8 -3.71 -1.59 11.20
N VAL A 9 -3.31 -2.57 10.38
CA VAL A 9 -2.56 -2.32 9.15
C VAL A 9 -3.40 -1.54 8.14
N LYS A 10 -4.67 -1.93 7.93
CA LYS A 10 -5.60 -1.19 7.06
C LYS A 10 -5.77 0.27 7.48
N GLY A 11 -5.93 0.52 8.77
CA GLY A 11 -6.03 1.88 9.31
C GLY A 11 -4.79 2.72 9.01
N PHE A 12 -3.60 2.14 9.19
CA PHE A 12 -2.34 2.83 8.88
C PHE A 12 -2.13 3.07 7.39
N ILE A 13 -2.53 2.15 6.51
CA ILE A 13 -2.41 2.37 5.06
C ILE A 13 -3.17 3.64 4.66
N VAL A 14 -4.39 3.84 5.14
CA VAL A 14 -5.19 5.03 4.83
C VAL A 14 -4.56 6.32 5.40
N GLU A 15 -4.10 6.28 6.65
CA GLU A 15 -3.48 7.44 7.31
C GLU A 15 -2.18 7.86 6.61
N GLU A 16 -1.30 6.91 6.32
CA GLU A 16 -0.02 7.17 5.68
C GLU A 16 -0.20 7.55 4.20
N LEU A 17 -1.15 6.94 3.48
CA LEU A 17 -1.45 7.31 2.10
C LEU A 17 -1.86 8.78 1.99
N ALA A 18 -2.63 9.31 2.94
CA ALA A 18 -2.99 10.72 2.97
C ALA A 18 -1.76 11.63 3.13
N LYS A 19 -0.81 11.26 4.02
CA LYS A 19 0.45 11.99 4.23
C LYS A 19 1.36 11.94 3.01
N VAL A 20 1.45 10.78 2.36
CA VAL A 20 2.23 10.58 1.13
C VAL A 20 1.64 11.41 0.00
N LYS A 21 0.32 11.33 -0.23
CA LYS A 21 -0.37 12.16 -1.24
C LYS A 21 -0.16 13.66 -1.00
N ALA A 22 -0.20 14.11 0.25
CA ALA A 22 0.07 15.52 0.58
C ALA A 22 1.51 15.92 0.23
N THR A 23 2.49 15.08 0.58
CA THR A 23 3.91 15.31 0.27
C THR A 23 4.18 15.32 -1.24
N VAL A 24 3.63 14.34 -1.96
CA VAL A 24 3.81 14.15 -3.41
C VAL A 24 3.10 15.26 -4.21
N SER A 25 1.89 15.64 -3.79
CA SER A 25 1.17 16.77 -4.39
C SER A 25 1.88 18.10 -4.15
N ALA A 26 2.51 18.27 -2.97
CA ALA A 26 3.35 19.44 -2.68
C ALA A 26 4.63 19.47 -3.54
N ALA A 27 5.13 18.31 -3.96
CA ALA A 27 6.24 18.18 -4.92
C ALA A 27 5.81 18.33 -6.39
N GLY A 28 4.51 18.46 -6.68
CA GLY A 28 3.97 18.63 -8.04
C GLY A 28 3.79 17.33 -8.82
N GLU A 29 3.85 16.18 -8.15
CA GLU A 29 3.69 14.86 -8.77
C GLU A 29 2.23 14.39 -8.79
N LYS A 30 1.94 13.45 -9.70
CA LYS A 30 0.59 12.89 -9.88
C LYS A 30 0.32 11.78 -8.87
N THR A 31 -0.80 11.88 -8.17
CA THR A 31 -1.23 10.91 -7.16
C THR A 31 -2.28 9.91 -7.65
N GLU A 32 -2.53 9.88 -8.97
CA GLU A 32 -3.62 9.11 -9.60
C GLU A 32 -3.47 7.58 -9.41
N THR A 33 -2.23 7.08 -9.38
CA THR A 33 -1.92 5.64 -9.21
C THR A 33 -1.78 5.22 -7.75
N TYR A 34 -1.76 6.15 -6.80
CA TYR A 34 -1.50 5.86 -5.39
C TYR A 34 -2.65 5.08 -4.73
N ASP A 35 -3.89 5.31 -5.15
CA ASP A 35 -5.04 4.52 -4.67
C ASP A 35 -4.98 3.06 -5.16
N GLN A 36 -4.54 2.85 -6.40
CA GLN A 36 -4.33 1.50 -6.93
C GLN A 36 -3.17 0.80 -6.20
N ALA A 37 -2.06 1.51 -5.98
CA ALA A 37 -0.91 1.01 -5.22
C ALA A 37 -1.28 0.63 -3.79
N ALA A 38 -2.11 1.42 -3.11
CA ALA A 38 -2.59 1.12 -1.77
C ALA A 38 -3.41 -0.18 -1.72
N GLY A 39 -4.25 -0.43 -2.73
CA GLY A 39 -5.02 -1.67 -2.83
C GLY A 39 -4.14 -2.91 -3.08
N ILE A 40 -3.09 -2.79 -3.89
CA ILE A 40 -2.10 -3.86 -4.11
C ILE A 40 -1.31 -4.12 -2.82
N PHE A 41 -0.87 -3.05 -2.16
CA PHE A 41 -0.13 -3.12 -0.91
C PHE A 41 -0.94 -3.76 0.22
N GLU A 42 -2.23 -3.44 0.33
CA GLU A 42 -3.14 -4.08 1.30
C GLU A 42 -3.25 -5.58 1.05
N LYS A 43 -3.51 -6.00 -0.19
CA LYS A 43 -3.61 -7.43 -0.56
C LYS A 43 -2.31 -8.18 -0.24
N MET A 44 -1.18 -7.58 -0.57
CA MET A 44 0.15 -8.15 -0.32
C MET A 44 0.47 -8.25 1.18
N SER A 45 0.18 -7.21 1.96
CA SER A 45 0.48 -7.17 3.40
C SER A 45 -0.42 -8.06 4.25
N LEU A 46 -1.60 -8.43 3.72
CA LEU A 46 -2.58 -9.28 4.39
C LEU A 46 -2.66 -10.69 3.80
N SER A 47 -1.87 -10.98 2.76
CA SER A 47 -1.80 -12.30 2.16
C SER A 47 -1.26 -13.30 3.19
N PRO A 48 -1.94 -14.45 3.40
CA PRO A 48 -1.41 -15.53 4.22
C PRO A 48 -0.21 -16.21 3.54
N ASP A 49 -0.16 -16.13 2.20
CA ASP A 49 0.97 -16.54 1.41
C ASP A 49 2.00 -15.41 1.46
N TYR A 50 3.18 -15.69 2.01
CA TYR A 50 4.31 -14.76 2.10
C TYR A 50 5.25 -15.05 0.93
N PRO A 51 5.00 -14.52 -0.28
CA PRO A 51 5.85 -14.78 -1.42
C PRO A 51 7.26 -14.25 -1.15
N GLU A 52 8.26 -15.00 -1.59
CA GLU A 52 9.69 -14.68 -1.40
C GLU A 52 10.07 -13.30 -1.99
N PHE A 53 9.31 -12.83 -2.99
CA PHE A 53 9.51 -11.53 -3.62
C PHE A 53 8.21 -10.77 -3.80
N LEU A 54 8.15 -9.59 -3.18
CA LEU A 54 7.05 -8.61 -3.28
C LEU A 54 6.86 -8.08 -4.72
N THR A 55 7.80 -8.36 -5.62
CA THR A 55 7.78 -7.93 -7.03
C THR A 55 6.88 -8.79 -7.91
N LEU A 56 6.63 -10.06 -7.57
CA LEU A 56 5.82 -10.97 -8.38
C LEU A 56 4.35 -10.48 -8.52
N PRO A 57 3.61 -10.21 -7.43
CA PRO A 57 2.25 -9.69 -7.55
C PRO A 57 2.20 -8.27 -8.14
N LEU A 58 3.29 -7.50 -8.06
CA LEU A 58 3.37 -6.17 -8.65
C LEU A 58 3.46 -6.23 -10.18
N TYR A 59 4.25 -7.17 -10.74
CA TYR A 59 4.35 -7.37 -12.18
C TYR A 59 3.03 -7.85 -12.80
N GLU A 60 2.32 -8.76 -12.14
CA GLU A 60 1.01 -9.26 -12.61
C GLU A 60 -0.08 -8.19 -12.62
N ALA A 61 0.02 -7.17 -11.75
CA ALA A 61 -0.94 -6.08 -11.68
C ALA A 61 -0.70 -4.95 -12.71
N MET A 62 0.42 -5.01 -13.45
CA MET A 62 0.79 -4.03 -14.48
C MET A 62 0.50 -4.51 -15.91
N GLU A 63 0.02 -5.75 -16.08
CA GLU A 63 -0.46 -6.33 -17.35
C GLU A 63 -1.95 -6.03 -17.58
#